data_AF-A0A9P6VUD5-F1
#
_entry.id   AF-A0A9P6VUD5-F1
#
_cell.length_a   1.000
_cell.length_b   1.000
_cell.length_c   1.000
_cell.angle_alpha   90.00
_cell.angle_beta   90.00
_cell.angle_gamma   90.00
#
_symmetry.space_group_name_H-M   'P 1'
#
loop_
_entity.id
_entity.type
_entity.pdbx_description
1 polymer ?
#
loop_
_entity_poly.entity_id
_entity_poly.type
_entity_poly.pdbx_seq_one_letter_code
_entity_poly.pdbx_strand_id
1 'polypeptide(L)'
;MTATSTSAAYQERVHEIVRQKSLLVLGMAKQSFAGDIAAQIRLGQLELSGIELDGENDTKPTRSAQATITCHLEVTPACCNIRGNAHGGFLAWLVDQCSSLSLLALSGPGERWISSGVSTNLNVNYISAAPVGTKLAITTSVLQQGRVTGLLETRIVNEETGKLVCFATHVKQDPVGGAPFPSKEKLAQLKSRL
;
A
#
# COMPACT_ATOMS: atom_id res chain seq x y z
N MET A 1 -13.71 -30.96 -17.94
CA MET A 1 -12.80 -29.81 -18.17
C MET A 1 -13.44 -28.45 -17.84
N THR A 2 -14.42 -28.39 -16.92
CA THR A 2 -15.29 -27.20 -16.73
C THR A 2 -15.20 -26.55 -15.34
N ALA A 3 -14.44 -27.12 -14.39
CA ALA A 3 -14.31 -26.55 -13.04
C ALA A 3 -13.18 -25.51 -12.91
N THR A 4 -12.14 -25.60 -13.75
CA THR A 4 -10.95 -24.74 -13.70
C THR A 4 -11.20 -23.33 -14.26
N SER A 5 -12.08 -23.18 -15.25
CA SER A 5 -12.38 -21.88 -15.88
C SER A 5 -13.15 -20.94 -14.94
N THR A 6 -14.07 -21.48 -14.14
CA THR A 6 -14.87 -20.69 -13.18
C THR A 6 -14.04 -20.20 -12.00
N SER A 7 -13.06 -21.01 -11.56
CA SER A 7 -12.13 -20.63 -10.49
C SER A 7 -11.14 -19.54 -10.95
N ALA A 8 -10.63 -19.63 -12.19
CA ALA A 8 -9.72 -18.61 -12.74
C ALA A 8 -10.41 -17.26 -12.93
N ALA A 9 -11.60 -17.22 -13.53
CA ALA A 9 -12.38 -15.99 -13.70
C ALA A 9 -12.78 -15.36 -12.36
N TYR A 10 -13.09 -16.19 -11.35
CA TYR A 10 -13.35 -15.72 -9.99
C TYR A 10 -12.13 -15.02 -9.38
N GLN A 11 -10.95 -15.64 -9.46
CA GLN A 11 -9.72 -15.06 -8.92
C GLN A 11 -9.31 -13.79 -9.67
N GLU A 12 -9.50 -13.77 -11.00
CA GLU A 12 -9.27 -12.57 -11.81
C GLU A 12 -10.15 -11.41 -11.36
N ARG A 13 -11.44 -11.66 -11.07
CA ARG A 13 -12.36 -10.64 -10.56
C ARG A 13 -11.94 -10.11 -9.17
N VAL A 14 -11.51 -10.99 -8.26
CA VAL A 14 -10.96 -10.58 -6.96
C VAL A 14 -9.75 -9.67 -7.15
N HIS A 15 -8.80 -10.08 -8.00
CA HIS A 15 -7.61 -9.29 -8.32
C HIS A 15 -7.97 -7.93 -8.92
N GLU A 16 -8.96 -7.89 -9.83
CA GLU A 16 -9.42 -6.64 -10.44
C GLU A 16 -9.96 -5.67 -9.38
N ILE A 17 -10.87 -6.12 -8.50
CA ILE A 17 -11.46 -5.27 -7.46
C ILE A 17 -10.38 -4.72 -6.51
N VAL A 18 -9.47 -5.58 -6.03
CA VAL A 18 -8.39 -5.16 -5.14
C VAL A 18 -7.46 -4.17 -5.86
N ARG A 19 -7.14 -4.42 -7.13
CA ARG A 19 -6.34 -3.49 -7.96
C ARG A 19 -7.01 -2.12 -8.09
N GLN A 20 -8.32 -2.08 -8.35
CA GLN A 20 -9.06 -0.82 -8.43
C GLN A 20 -9.07 -0.07 -7.10
N LYS A 21 -9.27 -0.77 -5.97
CA LYS A 21 -9.17 -0.20 -4.62
C LYS A 21 -7.78 0.41 -4.37
N SER A 22 -6.72 -0.30 -4.71
CA SER A 22 -5.34 0.20 -4.57
C SER A 22 -5.08 1.43 -5.46
N LEU A 23 -5.54 1.43 -6.71
CA LEU A 23 -5.40 2.56 -7.63
C LEU A 23 -6.17 3.79 -7.15
N LEU A 24 -7.36 3.60 -6.58
CA LEU A 24 -8.15 4.68 -5.99
C LEU A 24 -7.38 5.38 -4.86
N VAL A 25 -6.79 4.61 -3.93
CA VAL A 25 -6.01 5.16 -2.82
C VAL A 25 -4.75 5.87 -3.29
N LEU A 26 -4.02 5.30 -4.26
CA LEU A 26 -2.89 5.99 -4.90
C LEU A 26 -3.32 7.28 -5.61
N GLY A 27 -4.51 7.28 -6.24
CA GLY A 27 -5.09 8.47 -6.86
C GLY A 27 -5.39 9.58 -5.85
N MET A 28 -5.88 9.22 -4.65
CA MET A 28 -6.14 10.17 -3.57
C MET A 28 -4.85 10.77 -2.99
N ALA A 29 -3.76 10.00 -2.94
CA ALA A 29 -2.46 10.46 -2.43
C ALA A 29 -1.87 11.62 -3.24
N LYS A 30 -2.28 11.82 -4.49
CA LYS A 30 -1.88 12.97 -5.32
C LYS A 30 -2.29 14.33 -4.73
N GLN A 31 -3.25 14.33 -3.80
CA GLN A 31 -3.78 15.55 -3.18
C GLN A 31 -3.36 15.67 -1.70
N SER A 32 -2.36 14.90 -1.25
CA SER A 32 -1.84 14.90 0.12
C SER A 32 -0.37 15.34 0.16
N PHE A 33 0.30 15.12 1.30
CA PHE A 33 1.73 15.41 1.46
C PHE A 33 2.54 14.69 0.38
N ALA A 34 3.47 15.42 -0.24
CA ALA A 34 4.28 14.95 -1.37
C ALA A 34 3.46 14.44 -2.58
N GLY A 35 2.28 15.02 -2.84
CA GLY A 35 1.36 14.61 -3.90
C GLY A 35 1.98 14.47 -5.29
N ASP A 36 2.90 15.35 -5.68
CA ASP A 36 3.62 15.28 -6.96
C ASP A 36 4.53 14.05 -7.07
N ILE A 37 5.10 13.61 -5.95
CA ILE A 37 5.89 12.38 -5.85
C ILE A 37 4.94 11.17 -5.79
N ALA A 38 3.84 11.28 -5.04
CA ALA A 38 2.82 10.22 -4.96
C ALA A 38 2.22 9.90 -6.34
N ALA A 39 2.08 10.90 -7.21
CA ALA A 39 1.61 10.73 -8.57
C ALA A 39 2.53 9.87 -9.46
N GLN A 40 3.79 9.68 -9.06
CA GLN A 40 4.78 8.86 -9.77
C GLN A 40 4.78 7.39 -9.32
N ILE A 41 4.07 7.05 -8.24
CA ILE A 41 3.96 5.66 -7.77
C ILE A 41 3.11 4.86 -8.75
N ARG A 42 3.66 3.76 -9.26
CA ARG A 42 2.96 2.82 -10.14
C ARG A 42 2.66 1.52 -9.41
N LEU A 43 1.39 1.09 -9.44
CA LEU A 43 0.97 -0.20 -8.89
C LEU A 43 1.49 -1.35 -9.76
N GLY A 44 2.26 -2.25 -9.15
CA GLY A 44 2.82 -3.43 -9.77
C GLY A 44 1.99 -4.69 -9.53
N GLN A 45 2.70 -5.76 -9.17
CA GLN A 45 2.14 -7.08 -8.89
C GLN A 45 1.37 -7.10 -7.57
N LEU A 46 0.25 -7.84 -7.57
CA LEU A 46 -0.53 -8.20 -6.39
C LEU A 46 -0.47 -9.72 -6.25
N GLU A 47 -0.01 -10.21 -5.11
CA GLU A 47 -0.04 -11.62 -4.74
C GLU A 47 -1.04 -11.79 -3.61
N LEU A 48 -2.19 -12.37 -3.94
CA LEU A 48 -3.35 -12.43 -3.07
C LEU A 48 -3.72 -13.88 -2.82
N SER A 49 -4.12 -14.20 -1.60
CA SER A 49 -4.72 -15.50 -1.27
C SER A 49 -5.77 -15.35 -0.18
N GLY A 50 -6.78 -16.22 -0.19
CA GLY A 50 -7.83 -16.22 0.82
C GLY A 50 -8.70 -14.97 0.83
N ILE A 51 -8.87 -14.30 -0.32
CA ILE A 51 -9.81 -13.17 -0.49
C ILE A 51 -10.96 -13.66 -1.36
N GLU A 52 -12.17 -13.36 -0.94
CA GLU A 52 -13.41 -13.78 -1.60
C GLU A 52 -14.17 -12.57 -2.12
N LEU A 53 -15.00 -12.76 -3.13
CA LEU A 53 -16.00 -11.77 -3.54
C LEU A 53 -17.05 -11.58 -2.45
N ASP A 54 -17.43 -10.32 -2.26
CA ASP A 54 -18.58 -9.91 -1.45
C ASP A 54 -19.55 -9.15 -2.37
N GLY A 55 -20.49 -9.87 -2.96
CA GLY A 55 -21.31 -9.36 -4.06
C GLY A 55 -20.51 -9.16 -5.35
N GLU A 56 -20.97 -8.24 -6.21
CA GLU A 56 -20.41 -8.05 -7.56
C GLU A 56 -19.19 -7.12 -7.61
N ASN A 57 -19.11 -6.18 -6.66
CA ASN A 57 -18.18 -5.04 -6.71
C ASN A 57 -17.21 -4.98 -5.53
N ASP A 58 -17.31 -5.92 -4.60
CA ASP A 58 -16.54 -5.90 -3.37
C ASP A 58 -15.88 -7.24 -3.04
N THR A 59 -15.03 -7.19 -2.03
CA THR A 59 -14.19 -8.30 -1.58
C THR A 59 -14.20 -8.34 -0.06
N LYS A 60 -14.04 -9.54 0.49
CA LYS A 60 -13.85 -9.76 1.92
C LYS A 60 -12.71 -10.75 2.16
N PRO A 61 -11.86 -10.54 3.18
CA PRO A 61 -10.81 -11.48 3.54
C PRO A 61 -11.38 -12.67 4.32
N THR A 62 -10.85 -13.87 4.06
CA THR A 62 -10.95 -14.98 5.00
C THR A 62 -10.00 -14.77 6.19
N ARG A 63 -10.10 -15.61 7.23
CA ARG A 63 -9.19 -15.53 8.39
C ARG A 63 -7.72 -15.78 8.04
N SER A 64 -7.45 -16.51 6.96
CA SER A 64 -6.09 -16.84 6.49
C SER A 64 -5.69 -16.03 5.26
N ALA A 65 -6.39 -14.94 4.97
CA ALA A 65 -6.10 -14.10 3.81
C ALA A 65 -4.70 -13.50 3.92
N GLN A 66 -3.98 -13.48 2.80
CA GLN A 66 -2.67 -12.84 2.69
C GLN A 66 -2.65 -11.92 1.48
N ALA A 67 -1.93 -10.80 1.61
CA ALA A 67 -1.70 -9.86 0.54
C ALA A 67 -0.24 -9.41 0.57
N THR A 68 0.41 -9.55 -0.58
CA THR A 68 1.67 -8.90 -0.89
C THR A 68 1.48 -7.99 -2.10
N ILE A 69 1.82 -6.72 -1.96
CA ILE A 69 1.69 -5.73 -3.04
C ILE A 69 3.04 -5.11 -3.34
N THR A 70 3.37 -5.08 -4.62
CA THR A 70 4.54 -4.36 -5.15
C THR A 70 4.11 -3.05 -5.80
N CYS A 71 4.78 -1.97 -5.45
CA CYS A 71 4.70 -0.67 -6.13
C CYS A 71 6.07 -0.31 -6.71
N HIS A 72 6.08 0.57 -7.71
CA HIS A 72 7.30 1.01 -8.39
C HIS A 72 7.38 2.53 -8.40
N LEU A 73 8.60 3.06 -8.24
CA LEU A 73 8.88 4.48 -8.40
C LEU A 73 10.35 4.70 -8.75
N GLU A 74 10.62 5.66 -9.62
CA GLU A 74 11.99 6.09 -9.96
C GLU A 74 12.41 7.28 -9.08
N VAL A 75 13.61 7.22 -8.51
CA VAL A 75 14.15 8.31 -7.67
C VAL A 75 14.43 9.54 -8.53
N THR A 76 13.62 10.58 -8.37
CA THR A 76 13.84 11.88 -9.03
C THR A 76 14.65 12.83 -8.15
N PRO A 77 15.19 13.94 -8.68
CA PRO A 77 15.92 14.93 -7.87
C PRO A 77 15.14 15.44 -6.65
N ALA A 78 13.81 15.58 -6.77
CA ALA A 78 12.93 16.00 -5.68
C ALA A 78 12.86 14.99 -4.52
N CYS A 79 13.21 13.72 -4.77
CA CYS A 79 13.26 12.66 -3.76
C CYS A 79 14.59 12.65 -2.99
N CYS A 80 15.59 13.41 -3.44
CA CYS A 80 16.97 13.27 -2.99
C CYS A 80 17.32 14.14 -1.78
N ASN A 81 18.29 13.68 -1.00
CA ASN A 81 19.04 14.49 -0.05
C ASN A 81 20.15 15.29 -0.75
N ILE A 82 20.88 16.11 0.01
CA ILE A 82 21.98 16.96 -0.48
C ILE A 82 23.13 16.20 -1.16
N ARG A 83 23.20 14.87 -1.00
CA ARG A 83 24.21 14.00 -1.64
C ARG A 83 23.68 13.29 -2.89
N GLY A 84 22.52 13.68 -3.42
CA GLY A 84 21.94 13.12 -4.64
C GLY A 84 21.40 11.69 -4.50
N ASN A 85 21.18 11.22 -3.28
CA ASN A 85 20.57 9.92 -2.99
C ASN A 85 19.17 10.10 -2.42
N ALA A 86 18.29 9.12 -2.61
CA ALA A 86 16.96 9.08 -2.01
C ALA A 86 17.03 9.47 -0.52
N HIS A 87 16.27 10.50 -0.14
CA HIS A 87 16.26 11.02 1.22
C HIS A 87 15.67 9.96 2.15
N GLY A 88 16.24 9.78 3.35
CA GLY A 88 15.75 8.77 4.31
C GLY A 88 14.27 8.98 4.67
N GLY A 89 13.88 10.23 4.92
CA GLY A 89 12.47 10.60 5.13
C GLY A 89 11.55 10.31 3.94
N PHE A 90 12.06 10.38 2.71
CA PHE A 90 11.30 10.00 1.51
C PHE A 90 11.10 8.47 1.44
N LEU A 91 12.14 7.68 1.73
CA LEU A 91 12.02 6.22 1.80
C LEU A 91 11.06 5.79 2.91
N ALA A 92 11.12 6.41 4.09
CA ALA A 92 10.17 6.17 5.18
C ALA A 92 8.72 6.51 4.77
N TRP A 93 8.53 7.65 4.11
CA TRP A 93 7.23 8.04 3.57
C TRP A 93 6.72 7.05 2.49
N LEU A 94 7.60 6.54 1.62
CA LEU A 94 7.24 5.51 0.65
C LEU A 94 6.75 4.23 1.32
N VAL A 95 7.41 3.79 2.40
CA VAL A 95 6.96 2.65 3.20
C VAL A 95 5.59 2.93 3.79
N ASP A 96 5.38 4.07 4.44
CA ASP A 96 4.08 4.44 5.03
C ASP A 96 2.94 4.42 3.99
N GLN A 97 3.18 5.05 2.84
CA GLN A 97 2.21 5.17 1.76
C GLN A 97 1.89 3.84 1.08
N CYS A 98 2.91 3.06 0.72
CA CYS A 98 2.72 1.82 -0.05
C CYS A 98 2.24 0.66 0.82
N SER A 99 2.71 0.58 2.08
CA SER A 99 2.35 -0.53 2.95
C SER A 99 0.85 -0.59 3.26
N SER A 100 0.21 0.58 3.34
CA SER A 100 -1.24 0.73 3.54
C SER A 100 -2.06 -0.02 2.50
N LEU A 101 -1.58 -0.15 1.25
CA LEU A 101 -2.29 -0.85 0.18
C LEU A 101 -2.47 -2.36 0.48
N SER A 102 -1.48 -2.99 1.11
CA SER A 102 -1.54 -4.43 1.41
C SER A 102 -2.55 -4.71 2.53
N LEU A 103 -2.68 -3.80 3.50
CA LEU A 103 -3.69 -3.88 4.54
C LEU A 103 -5.11 -3.62 3.99
N LEU A 104 -5.24 -2.65 3.07
CA LEU A 104 -6.50 -2.37 2.37
C LEU A 104 -6.98 -3.58 1.56
N ALA A 105 -6.08 -4.31 0.91
CA ALA A 105 -6.42 -5.51 0.15
C ALA A 105 -7.09 -6.58 1.02
N LEU A 106 -6.80 -6.57 2.32
CA LEU A 106 -7.39 -7.47 3.32
C LEU A 106 -8.55 -6.80 4.08
N SER A 107 -9.39 -6.04 3.38
CA SER A 107 -10.58 -5.39 3.95
C SER A 107 -11.78 -5.45 3.00
N GLY A 108 -12.98 -5.44 3.60
CA GLY A 108 -14.25 -5.34 2.91
C GLY A 108 -15.11 -4.14 3.37
N PRO A 109 -16.21 -3.84 2.66
CA PRO A 109 -17.14 -2.78 3.04
C PRO A 109 -17.68 -2.95 4.45
N GLY A 110 -17.64 -1.90 5.26
CA GLY A 110 -18.11 -1.94 6.65
C GLY A 110 -17.25 -2.79 7.59
N GLU A 111 -16.17 -3.41 7.10
CA GLU A 111 -15.22 -4.15 7.90
C GLU A 111 -14.08 -3.27 8.41
N ARG A 112 -13.37 -3.77 9.42
CA ARG A 112 -12.12 -3.20 9.90
C ARG A 112 -11.14 -3.00 8.74
N TRP A 113 -10.24 -2.03 8.90
CA TRP A 113 -9.12 -1.77 7.99
C TRP A 113 -9.47 -1.19 6.62
N ILE A 114 -10.75 -0.88 6.35
CA ILE A 114 -11.15 -0.22 5.09
C ILE A 114 -10.44 1.13 4.87
N SER A 115 -10.01 1.81 5.93
CA SER A 115 -9.21 3.05 5.89
C SER A 115 -7.70 2.81 6.00
N SER A 116 -7.25 1.56 6.01
CA SER A 116 -5.87 1.12 6.30
C SER A 116 -5.32 1.53 7.67
N GLY A 117 -6.14 2.09 8.55
CA GLY A 117 -5.73 2.53 9.89
C GLY A 117 -4.68 3.65 9.90
N VAL A 118 -4.24 4.00 11.11
CA VAL A 118 -3.21 5.01 11.38
C VAL A 118 -1.92 4.37 11.82
N SER A 119 -0.80 4.99 11.47
CA SER A 119 0.55 4.55 11.79
C SER A 119 0.85 4.78 13.28
N THR A 120 1.26 3.75 14.02
CA THR A 120 1.67 3.87 15.44
C THR A 120 3.14 3.57 15.67
N ASN A 121 3.76 2.79 14.78
CA ASN A 121 5.20 2.61 14.76
C ASN A 121 5.68 2.34 13.34
N LEU A 122 6.73 3.03 12.92
CA LEU A 122 7.42 2.77 11.65
C LEU A 122 8.91 2.65 11.94
N ASN A 123 9.48 1.46 11.72
CA ASN A 123 10.90 1.21 11.86
C ASN A 123 11.50 0.98 10.47
N VAL A 124 12.54 1.73 10.11
CA VAL A 124 13.20 1.65 8.80
C VAL A 124 14.69 1.45 9.00
N ASN A 125 15.21 0.38 8.39
CA ASN A 125 16.63 0.09 8.29
C ASN A 125 17.12 0.49 6.89
N TYR A 126 18.03 1.45 6.81
CA TYR A 126 18.63 1.93 5.57
C TYR A 126 19.90 1.11 5.29
N ILE A 127 19.91 0.39 4.18
CA ILE A 127 20.88 -0.68 3.92
C ILE A 127 21.83 -0.29 2.79
N SER A 128 21.31 0.23 1.69
CA SER A 128 22.14 0.73 0.58
C SER A 128 21.61 2.06 0.03
N ALA A 129 22.50 2.80 -0.62
CA ALA A 129 22.15 4.04 -1.30
C ALA A 129 21.27 3.77 -2.54
N ALA A 130 20.42 4.73 -2.87
CA ALA A 130 19.64 4.78 -4.10
C ALA A 130 19.84 6.16 -4.74
N PRO A 131 20.84 6.34 -5.63
CA PRO A 131 21.05 7.60 -6.32
C PRO A 131 19.86 7.96 -7.22
N VAL A 132 19.78 9.23 -7.62
CA VAL A 132 18.83 9.68 -8.65
C VAL A 132 18.85 8.75 -9.87
N GLY A 133 17.67 8.48 -10.46
CA GLY A 133 17.46 7.53 -11.54
C GLY A 133 17.30 6.08 -11.09
N THR A 134 17.53 5.75 -9.81
CA THR A 134 17.30 4.40 -9.30
C THR A 134 15.82 4.03 -9.41
N LYS A 135 15.53 2.92 -10.09
CA LYS A 135 14.19 2.32 -10.10
C LYS A 135 14.00 1.47 -8.85
N LEU A 136 12.99 1.81 -8.05
CA LEU A 136 12.67 1.14 -6.80
C LEU A 136 11.46 0.23 -6.99
N ALA A 137 11.57 -1.02 -6.52
CA ALA A 137 10.43 -1.88 -6.25
C ALA A 137 10.19 -1.92 -4.73
N ILE A 138 8.97 -1.52 -4.33
CA ILE A 138 8.51 -1.42 -2.95
C ILE A 138 7.52 -2.56 -2.73
N THR A 139 7.97 -3.66 -2.13
CA THR A 139 7.15 -4.85 -1.87
C THR A 139 6.74 -4.85 -0.41
N THR A 140 5.44 -4.92 -0.12
CA THR A 140 4.92 -5.04 1.25
C THR A 140 4.13 -6.32 1.40
N SER A 141 4.34 -7.02 2.51
CA SER A 141 3.53 -8.16 2.96
C SER A 141 2.90 -7.88 4.32
N VAL A 142 1.67 -8.35 4.52
CA VAL A 142 1.01 -8.30 5.84
C VAL A 142 1.46 -9.51 6.66
N LEU A 143 2.22 -9.27 7.74
CA LEU A 143 2.67 -10.33 8.65
C LEU A 143 1.58 -10.74 9.64
N GLN A 144 0.78 -9.77 10.09
CA GLN A 144 -0.33 -9.99 11.01
C GLN A 144 -1.40 -8.92 10.80
N GLN A 145 -2.67 -9.34 10.77
CA GLN A 145 -3.81 -8.45 10.85
C GLN A 145 -4.75 -8.93 11.96
N GLY A 146 -4.68 -8.26 13.10
CA GLY A 146 -5.62 -8.47 14.20
C GLY A 146 -6.88 -7.63 14.06
N ARG A 147 -7.71 -7.63 15.11
CA ARG A 147 -8.92 -6.81 15.18
C ARG A 147 -8.62 -5.30 15.12
N VAL A 148 -7.54 -4.86 15.78
CA VAL A 148 -7.22 -3.43 15.95
C VAL A 148 -5.77 -3.11 15.57
N THR A 149 -4.87 -4.08 15.52
CA THR A 149 -3.45 -3.87 15.18
C THR A 149 -3.05 -4.71 13.97
N GLY A 150 -2.30 -4.11 13.06
CA GLY A 150 -1.68 -4.77 11.92
C GLY A 150 -0.16 -4.56 11.94
N LEU A 151 0.58 -5.58 11.52
CA LEU A 151 2.04 -5.56 11.36
C LEU A 151 2.36 -5.90 9.91
N LEU A 152 3.14 -5.03 9.27
CA LEU A 152 3.55 -5.17 7.89
C LEU A 152 5.07 -5.16 7.79
N GLU A 153 5.58 -5.88 6.79
CA GLU A 153 6.98 -5.85 6.38
C GLU A 153 7.08 -5.25 4.98
N THR A 154 7.98 -4.28 4.79
CA THR A 154 8.24 -3.67 3.49
C THR A 154 9.72 -3.78 3.13
N ARG A 155 9.98 -4.18 1.89
CA ARG A 155 11.31 -4.23 1.27
C ARG A 155 11.33 -3.29 0.08
N ILE A 156 12.28 -2.36 0.08
CA ILE A 156 12.58 -1.51 -1.07
C ILE A 156 13.87 -2.00 -1.70
N VAL A 157 13.83 -2.39 -2.97
CA VAL A 157 14.98 -2.88 -3.72
C VAL A 157 15.26 -1.98 -4.93
N ASN A 158 16.53 -1.87 -5.30
CA ASN A 158 16.93 -1.35 -6.59
C ASN A 158 16.64 -2.43 -7.64
N GLU A 159 15.73 -2.17 -8.58
CA GLU A 159 15.25 -3.16 -9.56
C GLU A 159 16.35 -3.65 -10.50
N GLU A 160 17.33 -2.79 -10.82
CA GLU A 160 18.38 -3.12 -11.78
C GLU A 160 19.48 -3.99 -11.15
N THR A 161 19.76 -3.79 -9.86
CA THR A 161 20.86 -4.49 -9.16
C THR A 161 20.39 -5.58 -8.21
N GLY A 162 19.10 -5.62 -7.88
CA GLY A 162 18.52 -6.49 -6.85
C GLY A 162 18.95 -6.14 -5.42
N LYS A 163 19.71 -5.05 -5.22
CA LYS A 163 20.21 -4.67 -3.88
C LYS A 163 19.08 -4.12 -3.02
N LEU A 164 19.05 -4.56 -1.77
CA LEU A 164 18.12 -4.07 -0.76
C LEU A 164 18.52 -2.65 -0.32
N VAL A 165 17.65 -1.69 -0.61
CA VAL A 165 17.82 -0.26 -0.28
C VAL A 165 17.39 -0.01 1.15
N CYS A 166 16.18 -0.45 1.51
CA CYS A 166 15.73 -0.44 2.90
C CYS A 166 14.80 -1.60 3.24
N PHE A 167 14.81 -1.97 4.51
CA PHE A 167 13.90 -2.93 5.12
C PHE A 167 13.14 -2.24 6.24
N ALA A 168 11.83 -2.42 6.29
CA ALA A 168 11.00 -1.74 7.27
C ALA A 168 9.91 -2.63 7.84
N THR A 169 9.54 -2.35 9.08
CA THR A 169 8.30 -2.83 9.68
C THR A 169 7.37 -1.66 10.00
N HIS A 170 6.08 -1.86 9.78
CA HIS A 170 5.06 -0.84 10.00
C HIS A 170 3.93 -1.42 10.84
N VAL A 171 3.73 -0.85 12.03
CA VAL A 171 2.59 -1.14 12.90
C VAL A 171 1.51 -0.09 12.68
N LYS A 172 0.32 -0.56 12.33
CA LYS A 172 -0.87 0.27 12.13
C LYS A 172 -1.97 -0.12 13.11
N GLN A 173 -2.83 0.84 13.44
CA GLN A 173 -4.02 0.62 14.24
C GLN A 173 -5.29 1.11 13.53
N ASP A 174 -6.38 0.34 13.61
CA ASP A 174 -7.73 0.79 13.24
C ASP A 174 -8.54 1.07 14.52
N PRO A 175 -8.46 2.30 15.07
CA PRO A 175 -9.12 2.63 16.33
C PRO A 175 -10.64 2.78 16.17
N VAL A 176 -11.12 3.21 14.99
CA VAL A 176 -12.52 3.60 14.78
C VAL A 176 -13.37 2.42 14.34
N GLY A 177 -12.76 1.47 13.64
CA GLY A 177 -13.36 0.19 13.32
C GLY A 177 -14.27 0.22 12.11
N GLY A 178 -13.69 0.10 10.92
CA GLY A 178 -14.45 0.07 9.67
C GLY A 178 -15.20 1.36 9.34
N ALA A 179 -14.80 2.47 9.97
CA ALA A 179 -15.28 3.78 9.57
C ALA A 179 -14.89 4.03 8.11
N PRO A 180 -15.85 4.44 7.25
CA PRO A 180 -15.57 4.68 5.86
C PRO A 180 -14.54 5.80 5.70
N PHE A 181 -13.81 5.78 4.58
CA PHE A 181 -12.97 6.90 4.20
C PHE A 181 -13.76 8.22 4.31
N PRO A 182 -13.15 9.30 4.84
CA PRO A 182 -13.83 10.59 4.92
C PRO A 182 -14.36 11.02 3.54
N SER A 183 -15.61 11.52 3.49
CA SER A 183 -16.17 12.02 2.21
C SER A 183 -15.33 13.17 1.64
N LYS A 184 -15.46 13.43 0.33
CA LYS A 184 -14.80 14.57 -0.32
C LYS A 184 -15.15 15.89 0.38
N GLU A 185 -16.40 16.11 0.81
CA GLU A 185 -16.75 17.32 1.55
C GLU A 185 -16.03 17.38 2.91
N LYS A 186 -15.96 16.26 3.63
CA LYS A 186 -15.27 16.20 4.93
C LYS A 186 -13.78 16.49 4.79
N LEU A 187 -13.13 15.98 3.73
CA LEU A 187 -11.74 16.29 3.42
C LEU A 187 -11.54 17.77 3.07
N ALA A 188 -12.43 18.37 2.27
CA ALA A 188 -12.38 19.78 1.92
C ALA A 188 -12.54 20.70 3.16
N GLN A 189 -13.49 20.36 4.06
CA GLN A 189 -13.70 21.09 5.31
C GLN A 189 -12.51 21.01 6.28
N LEU A 190 -11.78 19.89 6.30
CA LEU A 190 -10.55 19.76 7.09
C LEU A 190 -9.43 20.64 6.52
N LYS A 191 -9.29 20.67 5.18
CA LYS A 191 -8.29 21.50 4.50
C LYS A 191 -8.55 23.00 4.65
N SER A 192 -9.82 23.43 4.71
CA SER A 192 -10.16 24.85 4.89
C SER A 192 -9.95 25.38 6.31
N ARG A 193 -9.58 24.51 7.27
CA ARG A 193 -9.28 24.87 8.66
C ARG A 193 -7.78 25.00 8.95
N LEU A 194 -6.94 24.70 7.96
CA LEU A 194 -5.48 24.89 7.97
C LEU A 194 -5.13 26.18 7.25
#